data_AF-M1CSX4-F1
#
_entry.id   AF-M1CSX4-F1
#
_cell.length_a   1.000
_cell.length_b   1.000
_cell.length_c   1.000
_cell.angle_alpha   90.00
_cell.angle_beta   90.00
_cell.angle_gamma   90.00
#
_symmetry.space_group_name_H-M   'P 1'
#
loop_
_entity.id
_entity.type
_entity.pdbx_description
1 polymer ?
#
loop_
_entity_poly.entity_id
_entity_poly.type
_entity_poly.pdbx_seq_one_letter_code
_entity_poly.pdbx_strand_id
1 'polypeptide(L)'
;MPYRRQIQATFHDLPAAAVGLMDTLLSIEPEYRGTAALALQGEFFTTEPFACDPLSLPRCPPRNEMDAKETKMIREFNAGLQRSVDRRRLRNRLEKTNEKVSGGVLNE
;
A
#
# COMPACT_ATOMS: atom_id res chain seq x y z
N MET A 1 -18.00 -43.57 2.34
CA MET A 1 -16.94 -43.33 3.34
C MET A 1 -16.92 -41.85 3.65
N PRO A 2 -16.98 -41.42 4.92
CA PRO A 2 -16.83 -40.01 5.26
C PRO A 2 -15.46 -39.53 4.78
N TYR A 3 -15.40 -38.32 4.22
CA TYR A 3 -14.14 -37.73 3.78
C TYR A 3 -13.23 -37.58 5.00
N ARG A 4 -12.01 -38.11 4.89
CA ARG A 4 -11.00 -37.96 5.95
C ARG A 4 -10.61 -36.49 6.04
N ARG A 5 -10.70 -35.92 7.25
CA ARG A 5 -10.19 -34.56 7.51
C ARG A 5 -8.67 -34.55 7.33
N GLN A 6 -8.18 -33.67 6.47
CA GLN A 6 -6.75 -33.57 6.12
C GLN A 6 -6.08 -32.30 6.63
N ILE A 7 -6.80 -31.40 7.31
CA ILE A 7 -6.29 -30.07 7.72
C ILE A 7 -4.96 -30.19 8.47
N GLN A 8 -4.88 -31.03 9.49
CA GLN A 8 -3.64 -31.23 10.26
C GLN A 8 -2.50 -31.84 9.44
N ALA A 9 -2.83 -32.72 8.48
CA ALA A 9 -1.83 -33.35 7.63
C ALA A 9 -1.28 -32.38 6.57
N THR A 10 -2.14 -31.53 6.00
CA THR A 10 -1.77 -30.55 4.97
C THR A 10 -1.04 -29.35 5.55
N PHE A 11 -1.44 -28.89 6.74
CA PHE A 11 -0.90 -27.67 7.37
C PHE A 11 0.01 -27.96 8.57
N HIS A 12 0.74 -29.06 8.53
CA HIS A 12 1.63 -29.49 9.61
C HIS A 12 2.78 -28.52 9.89
N ASP A 13 3.14 -27.68 8.91
CA ASP A 13 4.18 -26.66 9.04
C ASP A 13 3.71 -25.39 9.77
N LEU A 14 2.41 -25.26 10.01
CA LEU A 14 1.85 -24.08 10.69
C LEU A 14 1.78 -24.29 12.21
N PRO A 15 1.79 -23.19 13.00
CA PRO A 15 1.60 -23.28 14.44
C PRO A 15 0.31 -24.01 14.79
N ALA A 16 0.33 -24.82 15.85
CA ALA A 16 -0.82 -25.61 16.29
C ALA A 16 -2.08 -24.75 16.52
N ALA A 17 -1.92 -23.54 17.07
CA ALA A 17 -3.00 -22.58 17.25
C ALA A 17 -3.64 -22.13 15.91
N ALA A 18 -2.83 -21.98 14.86
CA ALA A 18 -3.31 -21.64 13.51
C ALA A 18 -4.11 -22.80 12.91
N VAL A 19 -3.58 -24.03 13.03
CA VAL A 19 -4.24 -25.24 12.54
C VAL A 19 -5.56 -25.48 13.26
N GLY A 20 -5.61 -25.29 14.59
CA GLY A 20 -6.83 -25.38 15.37
C GLY A 20 -7.89 -24.37 14.94
N LEU A 21 -7.48 -23.11 14.71
CA LEU A 21 -8.38 -22.07 14.21
C LEU A 21 -8.95 -22.44 12.83
N MET A 22 -8.13 -22.93 11.90
CA MET A 22 -8.61 -23.40 10.59
C MET A 22 -9.57 -24.57 10.71
N ASP A 23 -9.32 -25.48 11.65
CA ASP A 23 -10.14 -26.66 11.89
C ASP A 23 -11.58 -26.28 12.29
N THR A 24 -11.72 -25.23 13.10
CA THR A 24 -13.01 -24.63 13.46
C THR A 24 -13.63 -23.89 12.26
N LEU A 25 -12.89 -22.94 11.64
CA LEU A 25 -13.44 -22.07 10.58
C LEU A 25 -13.83 -22.82 9.30
N LEU A 26 -13.20 -23.97 9.03
CA LEU A 26 -13.48 -24.82 7.87
C LEU A 26 -14.37 -26.02 8.22
N SER A 27 -15.04 -25.99 9.38
CA SER A 27 -16.01 -27.04 9.73
C SER A 27 -17.14 -27.14 8.70
N ILE A 28 -17.50 -28.38 8.36
CA ILE A 28 -18.55 -28.70 7.38
C ILE A 28 -19.90 -28.30 7.96
N GLU A 29 -20.15 -28.66 9.23
CA GLU A 29 -21.35 -28.23 9.92
C GLU A 29 -21.21 -26.76 10.37
N PRO A 30 -22.18 -25.89 10.01
CA PRO A 30 -22.10 -24.47 10.31
C PRO A 30 -22.14 -24.16 11.81
N GLU A 31 -22.80 -25.01 12.60
CA GLU A 31 -22.93 -24.87 14.06
C GLU A 31 -21.57 -24.92 14.78
N TYR A 32 -20.63 -25.72 14.26
CA TYR A 32 -19.29 -25.83 14.82
C TYR A 32 -18.31 -24.79 14.29
N ARG A 33 -18.69 -24.00 13.27
CA ARG A 33 -17.80 -23.01 12.65
C ARG A 33 -17.53 -21.80 13.55
N GLY A 34 -18.44 -21.52 14.48
CA GLY A 34 -18.35 -20.35 15.35
C GLY A 34 -18.56 -19.03 14.62
N THR A 35 -18.15 -17.93 15.26
CA THR A 35 -18.30 -16.56 14.73
C THR A 35 -16.93 -15.88 14.59
N ALA A 36 -16.87 -14.80 13.81
CA ALA A 36 -15.65 -14.00 13.70
C ALA A 36 -15.19 -13.44 15.06
N ALA A 37 -16.13 -13.09 15.95
CA ALA A 37 -15.81 -12.61 17.29
C ALA A 37 -15.11 -13.69 18.13
N LEU A 38 -15.62 -14.93 18.10
CA LEU A 38 -14.98 -16.06 18.79
C LEU A 38 -13.63 -16.41 18.17
N ALA A 39 -13.50 -16.35 16.84
CA ALA A 39 -12.24 -16.59 16.14
C ALA A 39 -11.13 -15.62 16.59
N LEU A 40 -11.46 -14.33 16.71
CA LEU A 40 -10.52 -13.29 17.16
C LEU A 40 -10.11 -13.43 18.64
N GLN A 41 -10.88 -14.15 19.45
CA GLN A 41 -10.54 -14.47 20.84
C GLN A 41 -9.66 -15.72 20.97
N GLY A 42 -9.41 -16.45 19.88
CA GLY A 42 -8.60 -17.66 19.89
C GLY A 42 -7.11 -17.41 20.14
N GLU A 43 -6.40 -18.47 20.51
CA GLU A 43 -4.96 -18.43 20.83
C GLU A 43 -4.14 -17.83 19.69
N PHE A 44 -4.47 -18.14 18.44
CA PHE A 44 -3.74 -17.66 17.26
C PHE A 44 -3.57 -16.13 17.21
N PHE A 45 -4.53 -15.35 17.74
CA PHE A 45 -4.46 -13.88 17.75
C PHE A 45 -4.00 -13.31 19.10
N THR A 46 -4.04 -14.11 20.16
CA THR A 46 -3.85 -13.65 21.55
C THR A 46 -2.54 -14.16 22.18
N THR A 47 -1.81 -15.05 21.50
CA THR A 47 -0.50 -15.56 21.94
C THR A 47 0.65 -15.06 21.07
N GLU A 48 1.84 -14.93 21.66
CA GLU A 48 3.05 -14.59 20.91
C GLU A 48 3.50 -15.74 19.97
N PRO A 49 4.12 -15.43 18.81
CA PRO A 49 4.38 -14.08 18.30
C PRO A 49 3.13 -13.43 17.71
N PHE A 50 2.90 -12.15 18.07
CA PHE A 50 1.82 -11.37 17.48
C PHE A 50 2.09 -11.06 16.00
N ALA A 51 1.04 -10.59 15.31
CA ALA A 51 1.17 -10.09 13.95
C ALA A 51 2.25 -8.99 13.88
N CYS A 52 2.98 -8.96 12.76
CA CYS A 52 4.01 -7.96 12.50
C CYS A 52 3.45 -6.53 12.54
N ASP A 53 4.29 -5.58 12.94
CA ASP A 53 3.96 -4.16 12.90
C ASP A 53 3.53 -3.75 11.46
N PRO A 54 2.37 -3.10 11.28
CA PRO A 54 1.95 -2.59 9.97
C PRO A 54 3.01 -1.78 9.22
N LEU A 55 3.92 -1.10 9.92
CA LEU A 55 5.01 -0.33 9.30
C LEU A 55 6.15 -1.20 8.75
N SER A 56 6.28 -2.43 9.23
CA SER A 56 7.28 -3.41 8.75
C SER A 56 6.83 -4.11 7.46
N LEU A 57 5.54 -4.03 7.11
CA LEU A 57 5.01 -4.65 5.92
C LEU A 57 5.56 -3.97 4.65
N PRO A 58 5.86 -4.73 3.58
CA PRO A 58 6.23 -4.16 2.29
C PRO A 58 5.14 -3.19 1.81
N ARG A 59 5.53 -1.98 1.42
CA ARG A 59 4.58 -0.97 0.94
C ARG A 59 3.90 -1.49 -0.32
N CYS A 60 2.61 -1.77 -0.22
CA CYS A 60 1.83 -2.27 -1.34
C CYS A 60 1.80 -1.19 -2.43
N PRO A 61 2.07 -1.53 -3.72
CA PRO A 61 1.74 -0.61 -4.80
C PRO A 61 0.24 -0.30 -4.74
N PRO A 62 -0.22 0.88 -5.18
CA PRO A 62 -1.63 1.26 -5.12
C PRO A 62 -2.47 0.19 -5.83
N ARG A 63 -3.18 -0.62 -5.02
CA ARG A 63 -3.85 -1.85 -5.46
C ARG A 63 -5.36 -1.68 -5.51
N ASN A 64 -5.90 -0.72 -4.77
CA ASN A 64 -7.30 -0.32 -4.86
C ASN A 64 -7.42 0.95 -5.73
N GLU A 65 -8.60 1.19 -6.29
CA GLU A 65 -8.84 2.35 -7.15
C GLU A 65 -8.65 3.69 -6.42
N MET A 66 -8.83 3.72 -5.11
CA MET A 66 -8.74 4.95 -4.31
C MET A 66 -7.29 5.41 -4.17
N ASP A 67 -6.38 4.50 -3.80
CA ASP A 67 -4.94 4.72 -3.67
C ASP A 67 -4.33 5.12 -5.02
N ALA A 68 -4.81 4.53 -6.12
CA ALA A 68 -4.36 4.85 -7.48
C ALA A 68 -4.79 6.27 -7.89
N LYS A 69 -6.03 6.66 -7.57
CA LYS A 69 -6.55 8.01 -7.83
C LYS A 69 -5.79 9.06 -7.03
N GLU A 70 -5.57 8.82 -5.74
CA GLU A 70 -4.81 9.73 -4.87
C GLU A 70 -3.38 9.94 -5.39
N THR A 71 -2.67 8.85 -5.70
CA THR A 71 -1.31 8.90 -6.24
C THR A 71 -1.25 9.67 -7.56
N LYS A 72 -2.24 9.46 -8.44
CA LYS A 72 -2.33 10.16 -9.73
C LYS A 72 -2.56 11.66 -9.54
N MET A 73 -3.48 12.05 -8.65
CA MET A 73 -3.76 13.46 -8.35
C MET A 73 -2.52 14.17 -7.78
N ILE A 74 -1.81 13.53 -6.84
CA ILE A 74 -0.57 14.09 -6.27
C ILE A 74 0.49 14.29 -7.37
N ARG A 75 0.65 13.31 -8.27
CA ARG A 75 1.58 13.42 -9.41
C ARG A 75 1.19 14.55 -10.37
N GLU A 76 -0.08 14.68 -10.70
CA GLU A 76 -0.59 15.73 -11.59
C GLU A 76 -0.44 17.12 -10.98
N PHE A 77 -0.72 17.26 -9.69
CA PHE A 77 -0.51 18.50 -8.94
C PHE A 77 0.96 18.92 -8.94
N ASN A 78 1.87 18.00 -8.59
CA ASN A 78 3.32 18.26 -8.60
C ASN A 78 3.83 18.60 -10.00
N ALA A 79 3.36 17.92 -11.04
CA ALA A 79 3.68 18.25 -12.43
C ALA A 79 3.14 19.64 -12.85
N GLY A 80 1.98 20.05 -12.34
CA GLY A 80 1.45 21.40 -12.53
C GLY A 80 2.31 22.50 -11.88
N LEU A 81 2.78 22.26 -10.66
CA LEU A 81 3.67 23.17 -9.96
C LEU A 81 5.01 23.30 -10.68
N GLN A 82 5.60 22.17 -11.09
CA GLN A 82 6.86 22.14 -11.82
C GLN A 82 6.79 22.91 -13.14
N ARG A 83 5.72 22.70 -13.93
CA ARG A 83 5.47 23.47 -15.17
C ARG A 83 5.40 24.98 -14.93
N SER A 84 4.81 25.40 -13.81
CA SER A 84 4.70 26.82 -13.45
C SER A 84 6.06 27.42 -13.08
N VAL A 85 6.89 26.66 -12.36
CA VAL A 85 8.28 27.05 -12.05
C VAL A 85 9.11 27.17 -13.32
N ASP A 86 9.01 26.20 -14.23
CA ASP A 86 9.80 26.19 -15.47
C ASP A 86 9.41 27.35 -16.42
N ARG A 87 8.12 27.67 -16.51
CA ARG A 87 7.66 28.86 -17.25
C ARG A 87 8.24 30.15 -16.68
N ARG A 88 8.24 30.31 -15.35
CA ARG A 88 8.82 31.49 -14.70
C ARG A 88 10.33 31.59 -14.98
N ARG A 89 11.05 30.47 -14.91
CA ARG A 89 12.48 30.42 -15.23
C ARG A 89 12.77 30.80 -16.68
N LEU A 90 11.99 30.31 -17.64
CA LEU A 90 12.14 30.65 -19.05
C LEU A 90 11.88 32.14 -19.30
N ARG A 91 10.82 32.69 -18.70
CA ARG A 91 10.49 34.12 -18.78
C ARG A 91 11.66 34.99 -18.28
N ASN A 92 12.16 34.72 -17.08
CA ASN A 92 13.28 35.46 -16.52
C ASN A 92 14.55 35.34 -17.37
N ARG A 93 14.74 34.22 -18.08
CA ARG A 93 15.86 34.03 -19.02
C ARG A 93 15.71 34.91 -20.26
N LEU A 94 14.51 35.00 -20.83
CA LEU A 94 14.21 35.84 -21.99
C LEU A 94 14.32 37.34 -21.66
N GLU A 95 13.87 37.74 -20.46
CA GLU A 95 14.02 39.12 -19.97
C GLU A 95 15.51 39.48 -19.85
N LYS A 96 16.35 38.59 -19.30
CA LYS A 96 17.81 38.77 -19.24
C LYS A 96 18.50 38.83 -20.61
N THR A 97 18.00 38.11 -21.61
CA THR A 97 18.57 38.19 -22.97
C THR A 97 18.21 39.50 -23.65
N ASN A 98 17.02 40.04 -23.41
CA ASN A 98 16.58 41.30 -24.00
C ASN A 98 17.31 42.51 -23.39
N GLU A 99 17.60 42.50 -22.09
CA GLU A 99 18.42 43.55 -21.44
C GLU A 99 19.86 43.57 -21.99
N LYS A 100 20.45 42.40 -22.28
CA LYS A 100 21.80 42.30 -22.87
C LYS A 100 21.87 42.80 -24.31
N VAL A 101 20.80 42.66 -25.09
CA VAL A 101 20.71 43.17 -26.47
C VAL A 101 20.49 44.68 -26.49
N SER A 102 19.73 45.23 -25.53
CA SER A 102 19.49 46.68 -25.46
C SER A 102 20.67 47.49 -24.88
N GLY A 103 21.62 46.85 -24.20
CA GLY A 103 22.85 47.49 -23.69
C GLY A 103 24.03 47.49 -24.68
N GLY A 104 23.85 46.94 -25.88
CA GLY A 104 24.86 46.86 -26.94
C GLY A 104 24.66 47.88 -28.05
N VAL A 105 24.35 49.14 -27.71
CA VAL A 105 24.53 50.27 -28.63
C VAL A 105 25.32 51.31 -27.86
N LEU A 106 26.62 51.36 -28.12
CA LEU A 106 27.57 52.47 -27.97
C LEU A 106 28.97 51.85 -27.88
N ASN A 107 29.69 51.83 -29.01
CA ASN A 107 30.93 52.60 -29.17
C ASN A 107 31.66 52.19 -30.47
N GLU A 108 31.96 53.25 -31.23
CA GLU A 108 32.98 53.44 -32.30
C GLU A 108 32.81 52.75 -33.65
#